data_AF-A0A946RGI7-F1
#
_entry.id   AF-A0A946RGI7-F1
#
_cell.length_a   1.000
_cell.length_b   1.000
_cell.length_c   1.000
_cell.angle_alpha   90.00
_cell.angle_beta   90.00
_cell.angle_gamma   90.00
#
_symmetry.space_group_name_H-M   'P 1'
#
loop_
_entity.id
_entity.type
_entity.pdbx_description
1 polymer ?
#
loop_
_entity_poly.entity_id
_entity_poly.type
_entity_poly.pdbx_seq_one_letter_code
_entity_poly.pdbx_strand_id
1 'polypeptide(L)' 'KEANRPELAEQEEFELSVYKEYLPEDMTQEEVQKMIEDILSEKSISQMSQIGEVMGELKKRSNNRADMGFASKFVKEKLS' A
#
# COMPACT_ATOMS: atom_id res chain seq x y z
N LYS A 1 -27.89 2.99 -31.63
CA LYS A 1 -28.47 1.88 -30.83
C LYS A 1 -27.30 0.98 -30.46
N GLU A 2 -26.60 1.34 -29.38
CA GLU A 2 -26.63 0.65 -28.06
C GLU A 2 -25.59 -0.51 -28.07
N ALA A 3 -24.61 -0.62 -27.17
CA ALA A 3 -24.57 -0.24 -25.76
C ALA A 3 -23.14 0.06 -25.25
N ASN A 4 -23.05 1.03 -24.35
CA ASN A 4 -21.96 1.31 -23.42
C ASN A 4 -21.54 0.08 -22.60
N ARG A 5 -20.25 -0.26 -22.54
CA ARG A 5 -19.59 -0.85 -21.35
C ARG A 5 -18.07 -0.55 -21.32
N PRO A 6 -17.63 0.51 -20.65
CA PRO A 6 -16.21 0.82 -20.42
C PRO A 6 -15.74 0.39 -19.00
N GLU A 7 -15.73 -0.91 -18.69
CA GLU A 7 -15.46 -1.38 -17.30
C GLU A 7 -14.67 -2.70 -17.21
N LEU A 8 -13.53 -2.82 -17.89
CA LEU A 8 -12.66 -4.01 -17.73
C LEU A 8 -11.17 -3.61 -17.65
N ALA A 9 -10.89 -2.51 -16.95
CA ALA A 9 -9.54 -2.04 -16.65
C ALA A 9 -9.08 -2.38 -15.22
N GLU A 10 -9.87 -3.14 -14.46
CA GLU A 10 -9.65 -3.35 -13.01
C GLU A 10 -9.24 -4.78 -12.63
N GLN A 11 -8.88 -5.62 -13.60
CA GLN A 11 -8.65 -7.05 -13.38
C GLN A 11 -7.22 -7.54 -13.66
N GLU A 12 -6.22 -6.65 -13.70
CA GLU A 12 -4.81 -7.04 -13.93
C GLU A 12 -3.98 -7.19 -12.65
N GLU A 13 -4.45 -6.77 -11.47
CA GLU A 13 -3.59 -6.72 -10.27
C GLU A 13 -3.70 -7.91 -9.31
N PHE A 14 -4.42 -8.98 -9.65
CA PHE A 14 -4.71 -10.07 -8.70
C PHE A 14 -3.81 -11.32 -8.82
N GLU A 15 -2.83 -11.36 -9.74
CA GLU A 15 -2.06 -12.59 -10.03
C GLU A 15 -0.80 -12.85 -9.19
N LEU A 16 -0.43 -12.02 -8.20
CA LEU A 16 0.89 -12.12 -7.53
C LEU A 16 0.93 -12.82 -6.17
N SER A 17 -0.01 -13.73 -5.86
CA SER A 17 -0.22 -14.21 -4.48
C SER A 17 0.17 -15.65 -4.13
N VAL A 18 0.93 -16.40 -4.94
CA VAL A 18 1.07 -17.86 -4.69
C VAL A 18 2.49 -18.41 -4.35
N TYR A 19 3.62 -17.71 -4.50
CA TYR A 19 4.94 -18.36 -4.27
C TYR A 19 6.02 -17.51 -3.57
N LYS A 20 5.80 -17.03 -2.33
CA LYS A 20 6.91 -16.51 -1.47
C LYS A 20 7.08 -17.40 -0.21
N GLU A 21 7.23 -18.70 -0.40
CA GLU A 21 7.02 -19.70 0.66
C GLU A 21 8.13 -19.83 1.73
N TYR A 22 9.39 -19.38 1.57
CA TYR A 22 10.40 -19.79 2.57
C TYR A 22 11.38 -18.73 3.12
N LEU A 23 11.31 -17.48 2.68
CA LEU A 23 11.93 -16.35 3.39
C LEU A 23 11.26 -15.07 2.93
N PRO A 24 10.84 -14.16 3.83
CA PRO A 24 10.29 -12.91 3.39
C PRO A 24 11.42 -12.05 2.81
N GLU A 25 11.42 -11.85 1.50
CA GLU A 25 12.21 -10.77 0.90
C GLU A 25 11.76 -9.43 1.51
N ASP A 26 12.71 -8.52 1.67
CA ASP A 26 12.42 -7.13 2.01
C ASP A 26 11.44 -6.57 0.98
N MET A 27 10.50 -5.76 1.46
CA MET A 27 9.50 -5.21 0.56
C MET A 27 10.16 -4.21 -0.40
N THR A 28 9.79 -4.27 -1.67
CA THR A 28 10.20 -3.25 -2.63
C THR A 28 9.55 -1.91 -2.29
N GLN A 29 10.12 -0.82 -2.81
CA GLN A 29 9.51 0.51 -2.62
C GLN A 29 8.08 0.56 -3.16
N GLU A 30 7.79 -0.11 -4.28
CA GLU A 30 6.45 -0.19 -4.87
C GLU A 30 5.47 -0.94 -3.97
N GLU A 31 5.88 -2.09 -3.40
CA GLU A 31 5.07 -2.84 -2.44
C GLU A 31 4.77 -1.99 -1.18
N VAL A 32 5.75 -1.21 -0.71
CA VAL A 32 5.58 -0.29 0.43
C VAL A 32 4.64 0.86 0.08
N GLN A 33 4.76 1.45 -1.11
CA GLN A 33 3.87 2.53 -1.57
C GLN A 33 2.42 2.06 -1.62
N LYS A 34 2.16 0.92 -2.28
CA LYS A 34 0.82 0.36 -2.41
C LYS A 34 0.20 0.07 -1.04
N MET A 35 0.97 -0.55 -0.15
CA MET A 35 0.50 -0.82 1.22
C MET A 35 0.20 0.45 2.01
N ILE A 36 0.97 1.53 1.84
CA ILE A 36 0.69 2.82 2.46
C ILE A 36 -0.61 3.43 1.91
N GLU A 37 -0.81 3.40 0.59
CA GLU A 37 -2.04 3.91 -0.04
C GLU A 37 -3.27 3.13 0.43
N ASP A 38 -3.16 1.80 0.52
CA ASP A 38 -4.21 0.94 1.08
C ASP A 38 -4.53 1.35 2.52
N ILE A 39 -3.51 1.54 3.38
CA ILE A 39 -3.71 1.94 4.77
C ILE A 39 -4.37 3.32 4.87
N LEU A 40 -3.94 4.28 4.05
CA LEU A 40 -4.52 5.63 4.01
C LEU A 40 -5.99 5.59 3.62
N SER A 41 -6.33 4.80 2.58
CA SER A 41 -7.70 4.62 2.10
C SER A 41 -8.58 3.89 3.12
N GLU A 42 -8.15 2.73 3.60
CA GLU A 42 -8.90 1.89 4.55
C GLU A 42 -9.20 2.61 5.86
N LYS A 43 -8.24 3.40 6.37
CA LYS A 43 -8.41 4.15 7.62
C LYS A 43 -8.92 5.57 7.41
N SER A 44 -9.19 5.97 6.16
CA SER A 44 -9.61 7.32 5.78
C SER A 44 -8.69 8.40 6.39
N ILE A 45 -7.38 8.11 6.43
CA ILE A 45 -6.37 9.00 6.99
C ILE A 45 -6.08 10.11 5.99
N SER A 46 -6.26 11.34 6.43
CA SER A 46 -6.02 12.54 5.63
C SER A 46 -5.22 13.61 6.38
N GLN A 47 -4.80 13.32 7.62
CA GLN A 47 -4.12 14.28 8.47
C GLN A 47 -2.71 13.85 8.83
N MET A 48 -1.76 14.80 8.80
CA MET A 48 -0.37 14.56 9.22
C MET A 48 -0.24 14.11 10.69
N SER A 49 -1.21 14.45 11.55
CA SER A 49 -1.26 13.99 12.95
C SER A 49 -1.36 12.45 13.07
N GLN A 50 -1.89 11.79 12.03
CA GLN A 50 -2.14 10.36 11.98
C GLN A 50 -1.01 9.56 11.32
N ILE A 51 0.11 10.20 10.95
CA ILE A 51 1.28 9.52 10.36
C ILE A 51 1.73 8.36 11.25
N GLY A 52 1.74 8.54 12.58
CA GLY A 52 2.12 7.49 13.52
C GLY A 52 1.22 6.24 13.45
N GLU A 53 -0.07 6.42 13.14
CA GLU A 53 -1.01 5.32 12.94
C GLU A 53 -0.68 4.56 11.64
N VAL A 54 -0.44 5.28 10.54
CA VAL A 54 -0.06 4.69 9.24
C VAL A 54 1.22 3.86 9.40
N MET A 55 2.24 4.43 10.05
CA MET A 55 3.52 3.76 10.27
C MET A 55 3.40 2.52 11.17
N GLY A 56 2.54 2.60 12.20
CA GLY A 56 2.27 1.47 13.09
C GLY A 56 1.55 0.32 12.39
N GLU A 57 0.59 0.63 11.52
CA GLU A 57 -0.13 -0.35 10.72
C GLU A 57 0.76 -0.97 9.64
N LEU A 58 1.56 -0.14 8.94
CA LEU A 58 2.54 -0.60 7.96
C LEU A 58 3.51 -1.59 8.58
N LYS A 59 4.02 -1.31 9.79
CA LYS A 59 4.94 -2.22 10.50
C LYS A 59 4.32 -3.59 10.79
N LYS A 60 3.03 -3.63 11.13
CA LYS A 60 2.28 -4.87 11.35
C LYS A 60 2.07 -5.64 10.04
N ARG A 61 1.59 -4.97 8.99
CA ARG A 61 1.28 -5.61 7.70
C ARG A 61 2.53 -6.06 6.94
N SER A 62 3.61 -5.29 7.03
CA SER A 62 4.89 -5.62 6.42
C SER A 62 5.68 -6.67 7.20
N ASN A 63 5.30 -7.01 8.44
CA ASN A 63 6.10 -7.84 9.34
C ASN A 63 7.55 -7.32 9.52
N ASN A 64 7.72 -6.00 9.65
CA ASN A 64 9.02 -5.30 9.72
C ASN A 64 9.89 -5.36 8.44
N ARG A 65 9.31 -5.69 7.29
CA ARG A 65 10.02 -5.77 6.00
C ARG A 65 9.95 -4.49 5.18
N ALA A 66 9.12 -3.54 5.59
CA ALA A 66 9.02 -2.25 4.93
C ALA A 66 10.16 -1.32 5.39
N ASP A 67 10.74 -0.59 4.44
CA ASP A 67 11.66 0.50 4.75
C ASP A 67 10.90 1.65 5.43
N MET A 68 11.09 1.80 6.74
CA MET A 68 10.45 2.83 7.55
C MET A 68 10.94 4.24 7.23
N GLY A 69 12.17 4.39 6.73
CA GLY A 69 12.73 5.66 6.31
C GLY A 69 12.07 6.17 5.03
N PHE A 70 11.90 5.27 4.04
CA PHE A 70 11.14 5.56 2.82
C PHE A 70 9.66 5.81 3.14
N ALA A 71 9.02 4.91 3.90
CA ALA A 71 7.62 5.02 4.26
C ALA A 71 7.29 6.34 4.96
N SER A 72 8.11 6.77 5.92
CA SER A 72 7.87 8.05 6.62
C SER A 72 7.89 9.25 5.68
N LYS A 73 8.75 9.24 4.65
CA LYS A 73 8.81 10.30 3.64
C LYS A 73 7.57 10.24 2.74
N PHE A 74 7.25 9.06 2.22
CA PHE A 74 6.12 8.87 1.31
C PHE A 74 4.77 9.23 1.94
N VAL A 75 4.53 8.81 3.19
CA VAL A 75 3.29 9.17 3.92
C VAL A 75 3.20 10.70 4.08
N LYS A 76 4.31 11.37 4.40
CA LYS A 76 4.32 12.85 4.50
C LYS A 76 4.03 13.51 3.16
N GLU A 77 4.59 13.00 2.06
CA GLU A 77 4.31 13.51 0.71
C GLU A 77 2.84 13.34 0.33
N LYS A 78 2.18 12.26 0.75
CA LYS A 78 0.76 12.00 0.49
C LYS A 78 -0.20 12.85 1.34
N LEU A 79 0.26 13.33 2.50
CA LEU A 79 -0.54 14.09 3.48
C LEU A 79 -0.17 15.58 3.55
N SER A 80 0.84 16.01 2.81
CA SER A 80 1.23 17.42 2.67
C SER A 80 0.43 18.11 1.57
#